data_AF-A0A554JLK8-F1
#
_entry.id   AF-A0A554JLK8-F1
#
_cell.length_a   1.000
_cell.length_b   1.000
_cell.length_c   1.000
_cell.angle_alpha   90.00
_cell.angle_beta   90.00
_cell.angle_gamma   90.00
#
_symmetry.space_group_name_H-M   'P 1'
#
loop_
_entity.id
_entity.type
_entity.pdbx_description
1 polymer ?
#
loop_
_entity_poly.entity_id
_entity_poly.type
_entity_poly.pdbx_seq_one_letter_code
_entity_poly.pdbx_strand_id
1 'polypeptide(L)'
;MKWILVCAALLVGIAAGYAFGFSSGKEIGTQAGTQEGLAQGVQEERAREQARQKEAERKAAAAANPFGETAANPFAKTPVNPFEKVKVNPFE
;
A
#
# COMPACT_ATOMS: atom_id res chain seq x y z
N MET A 1 38.53 -58.82 0.74
CA MET A 1 38.37 -57.93 1.92
C MET A 1 38.51 -56.45 1.59
N LYS A 2 39.51 -56.01 0.82
CA LYS A 2 39.72 -54.58 0.48
C LYS A 2 38.49 -53.89 -0.15
N TRP A 3 37.78 -54.56 -1.06
CA TRP A 3 36.57 -54.03 -1.70
C TRP A 3 35.38 -53.83 -0.75
N ILE A 4 35.27 -54.65 0.30
CA ILE A 4 34.20 -54.54 1.29
C ILE A 4 34.36 -53.26 2.11
N LEU A 5 35.60 -52.90 2.46
CA LEU A 5 35.90 -51.66 3.18
C LEU A 5 35.61 -50.41 2.33
N VAL A 6 35.89 -50.46 1.03
CA VAL A 6 35.57 -49.37 0.10
C VAL A 6 34.05 -49.17 -0.01
N CYS A 7 33.29 -50.25 -0.17
CA CYS A 7 31.83 -50.18 -0.22
C CYS A 7 31.25 -49.67 1.11
N ALA A 8 31.78 -50.10 2.25
CA ALA A 8 31.35 -49.64 3.57
C ALA A 8 31.61 -48.14 3.76
N ALA A 9 32.81 -47.65 3.39
CA ALA A 9 33.15 -46.24 3.47
C ALA A 9 32.26 -45.37 2.57
N LEU A 10 31.95 -45.84 1.37
CA LEU A 10 31.04 -45.15 0.45
C LEU A 10 29.63 -45.00 1.03
N LEU A 11 29.09 -46.07 1.62
CA LEU A 11 27.76 -46.06 2.23
C LEU A 11 27.68 -45.12 3.43
N VAL A 12 28.72 -45.09 4.28
CA VAL A 12 28.79 -44.15 5.41
C VAL A 12 28.87 -42.71 4.91
N GLY A 13 29.66 -42.45 3.87
CA GLY A 13 29.76 -41.12 3.27
C GLY A 13 28.42 -40.62 2.71
N ILE A 14 27.69 -41.47 2.00
CA ILE A 14 26.35 -41.14 1.47
C ILE A 14 25.37 -40.87 2.60
N ALA A 15 25.33 -41.72 3.63
CA ALA A 15 24.43 -41.55 4.76
C ALA A 15 24.72 -40.27 5.55
N ALA A 16 25.99 -39.97 5.80
CA ALA A 16 26.42 -38.75 6.48
C ALA A 16 26.10 -37.50 5.65
N GLY A 17 26.37 -37.53 4.34
CA GLY A 17 26.05 -36.42 3.44
C GLY A 17 24.55 -36.14 3.34
N TYR A 18 23.73 -37.19 3.27
CA TYR A 18 22.26 -37.06 3.26
C TYR A 18 21.72 -36.48 4.56
N ALA A 19 22.19 -36.99 5.71
CA ALA A 19 21.75 -36.50 7.02
C ALA A 19 22.14 -35.03 7.22
N PHE A 20 23.37 -34.65 6.86
CA PHE A 20 23.83 -33.27 6.97
C PHE A 20 23.03 -32.33 6.06
N GLY A 21 22.91 -32.66 4.77
CA GLY A 21 22.15 -31.84 3.81
C GLY A 21 20.68 -31.68 4.19
N PHE A 22 20.04 -32.74 4.69
CA PHE A 22 18.65 -32.68 5.15
C PHE A 22 18.48 -31.80 6.40
N SER A 23 19.42 -31.86 7.35
CA SER A 23 19.38 -31.04 8.56
C SER A 23 19.55 -29.55 8.25
N SER A 24 20.56 -29.18 7.45
CA SER A 24 20.81 -27.78 7.10
C SER A 24 19.72 -27.18 6.21
N GLY A 25 19.14 -27.97 5.30
CA GLY A 25 18.06 -27.51 4.43
C GLY A 25 16.79 -27.12 5.20
N LYS A 26 16.44 -27.85 6.26
CA LYS A 26 15.28 -27.53 7.11
C LYS A 26 15.48 -26.24 7.91
N GLU A 27 16.67 -26.04 8.49
CA GLU A 27 16.95 -24.85 9.29
C GLU A 27 16.99 -23.58 8.42
N ILE A 28 17.62 -23.64 7.26
CA ILE A 28 17.70 -22.50 6.33
C ILE A 28 16.31 -22.16 5.76
N GLY A 29 15.54 -23.17 5.35
CA GLY A 29 14.20 -22.96 4.77
C GLY A 29 13.21 -22.36 5.77
N THR A 30 13.27 -22.77 7.04
CA THR A 30 12.37 -22.25 8.08
C THR A 30 12.71 -20.82 8.49
N GLN A 31 14.00 -20.47 8.62
CA GLN A 31 14.42 -19.10 8.93
C GLN A 31 14.15 -18.12 7.78
N ALA A 32 14.43 -18.51 6.54
CA ALA A 32 14.18 -17.66 5.38
C ALA A 32 12.68 -17.37 5.21
N GLY A 33 11.83 -18.41 5.31
CA GLY A 33 10.39 -18.25 5.14
C GLY A 33 9.72 -17.42 6.23
N THR A 34 10.19 -17.49 7.48
CA THR A 34 9.63 -16.65 8.57
C THR A 34 10.02 -15.19 8.43
N GLN A 35 11.27 -14.90 8.08
CA GLN A 35 11.73 -13.51 7.91
C GLN A 35 11.07 -12.83 6.71
N GLU A 36 10.93 -13.52 5.57
CA GLU A 36 10.26 -12.95 4.40
C GLU A 36 8.76 -12.72 4.66
N GLY A 37 8.07 -13.66 5.31
CA GLY A 37 6.65 -13.52 5.63
C GLY A 37 6.37 -12.35 6.59
N LEU A 38 7.20 -12.18 7.62
CA LEU A 38 7.09 -11.06 8.57
C LEU A 38 7.38 -9.73 7.89
N ALA A 39 8.43 -9.65 7.06
CA ALA A 39 8.79 -8.42 6.36
C ALA A 39 7.69 -7.98 5.39
N GLN A 40 7.10 -8.92 4.63
CA GLN A 40 5.99 -8.64 3.72
C GLN A 40 4.73 -8.19 4.47
N GLY A 41 4.34 -8.87 5.54
CA GLY A 41 3.17 -8.50 6.34
C GLY A 41 3.28 -7.09 6.94
N VAL A 42 4.46 -6.75 7.50
CA VAL A 42 4.70 -5.43 8.09
C VAL A 42 4.72 -4.32 7.04
N GLN A 43 5.27 -4.57 5.85
CA GLN A 43 5.25 -3.61 4.75
C GLN A 43 3.82 -3.34 4.27
N GLU A 44 3.00 -4.39 4.17
CA GLU A 44 1.61 -4.26 3.72
C GLU A 44 0.76 -3.51 4.74
N GLU A 45 0.91 -3.77 6.04
CA GLU A 45 0.21 -3.00 7.08
C GLU A 45 0.64 -1.54 7.10
N ARG A 46 1.95 -1.24 7.01
CA ARG A 46 2.45 0.14 6.93
C ARG A 46 1.93 0.86 5.69
N ALA A 47 1.84 0.19 4.54
CA ALA A 47 1.29 0.77 3.32
C ALA A 47 -0.20 1.12 3.50
N ARG A 48 -0.98 0.24 4.14
CA ARG A 48 -2.40 0.49 4.45
C ARG A 48 -2.58 1.61 5.47
N GLU A 49 -1.72 1.71 6.48
CA GLU A 49 -1.73 2.82 7.44
C GLU A 49 -1.35 4.14 6.77
N GLN A 50 -0.30 4.16 5.95
CA GLN A 50 0.10 5.35 5.21
C GLN A 50 -0.98 5.80 4.22
N ALA A 51 -1.69 4.87 3.58
CA ALA A 51 -2.83 5.22 2.73
C ALA A 51 -3.94 5.89 3.54
N ARG A 52 -4.28 5.36 4.72
CA ARG A 52 -5.27 5.95 5.63
C ARG A 52 -4.83 7.32 6.15
N GLN A 53 -3.55 7.46 6.51
CA GLN A 53 -2.99 8.74 6.96
C GLN A 53 -3.00 9.78 5.83
N LYS A 54 -2.59 9.41 4.61
CA LYS A 54 -2.65 10.31 3.45
C LYS A 54 -4.07 10.73 3.10
N GLU A 55 -5.04 9.83 3.26
CA GLU A 55 -6.45 10.16 3.05
C GLU A 55 -6.97 11.10 4.13
N ALA A 56 -6.64 10.85 5.40
CA ALA A 56 -6.98 11.73 6.51
C ALA A 56 -6.33 13.12 6.36
N GLU A 57 -5.06 13.16 5.96
CA GLU A 57 -4.32 14.39 5.69
C GLU A 57 -4.90 15.14 4.50
N ARG A 58 -5.29 14.45 3.42
CA ARG A 58 -5.99 15.07 2.28
C ARG A 58 -7.34 15.64 2.69
N LYS A 59 -8.11 14.93 3.52
CA LYS A 59 -9.38 15.44 4.03
C LYS A 59 -9.18 16.64 4.95
N ALA A 60 -8.17 16.60 5.82
CA ALA A 60 -7.81 17.72 6.67
C ALA A 60 -7.34 18.93 5.86
N ALA A 61 -6.51 18.73 4.84
CA ALA A 61 -6.06 19.78 3.92
C ALA A 61 -7.20 20.35 3.08
N ALA A 62 -8.13 19.51 2.64
CA ALA A 62 -9.34 19.94 1.92
C ALA A 62 -10.26 20.76 2.83
N ALA A 63 -10.47 20.32 4.08
CA ALA A 63 -11.26 21.06 5.07
C ALA A 63 -10.60 22.37 5.50
N ALA A 64 -9.26 22.42 5.54
CA ALA A 64 -8.50 23.62 5.83
C ALA A 64 -8.35 24.55 4.62
N ASN A 65 -8.76 24.14 3.41
CA ASN A 65 -8.64 24.97 2.21
C ASN A 65 -9.83 25.93 2.08
N PRO A 66 -9.65 27.23 2.37
CA PRO A 66 -10.73 28.21 2.30
C PRO A 66 -11.20 28.52 0.86
N PHE A 67 -10.54 27.96 -0.17
CA PHE A 67 -10.85 28.17 -1.57
C PHE A 67 -11.44 26.94 -2.28
N GLY A 68 -11.63 25.83 -1.55
CA GLY A 68 -12.01 24.54 -2.14
C GLY A 68 -13.49 24.40 -2.50
N GLU A 69 -14.40 25.02 -1.75
CA GLU A 69 -15.83 24.70 -1.89
C GLU A 69 -16.61 25.59 -2.85
N THR A 70 -16.18 26.80 -3.16
CA THR A 70 -16.91 27.63 -4.13
C THR A 70 -16.01 28.65 -4.80
N ALA A 71 -15.65 28.42 -6.06
CA ALA A 71 -15.56 29.53 -7.01
C ALA A 71 -16.99 29.98 -7.32
N ALA A 72 -17.68 30.55 -6.32
CA ALA A 72 -18.98 31.18 -6.53
C ALA A 72 -18.73 32.42 -7.37
N ASN A 73 -18.74 32.26 -8.70
CA ASN A 73 -18.56 33.36 -9.62
C ASN A 73 -19.70 34.37 -9.39
N PRO A 74 -19.41 35.56 -8.83
CA PRO A 74 -20.44 36.53 -8.50
C PRO A 74 -21.13 37.10 -9.75
N PHE A 75 -20.53 36.91 -10.93
CA PHE A 75 -21.06 37.31 -12.24
C PHE A 75 -21.80 36.19 -12.98
N ALA A 76 -21.92 35.00 -12.39
CA ALA A 76 -22.71 33.91 -13.00
C ALA A 76 -24.22 34.18 -12.95
N LYS A 77 -24.67 35.11 -12.09
CA LYS A 77 -26.05 35.60 -12.14
C LYS A 77 -26.17 36.55 -13.32
N THR A 78 -27.02 36.20 -14.29
CA THR A 78 -27.43 37.12 -15.35
C THR A 78 -27.86 38.45 -14.72
N PRO A 79 -27.38 39.59 -15.23
CA PRO A 79 -27.76 40.89 -14.70
C PRO A 79 -29.25 41.10 -14.96
N VAL A 80 -30.06 40.98 -13.91
CA VAL A 80 -31.48 41.33 -13.96
C VAL A 80 -31.54 42.85 -14.08
N ASN A 81 -32.08 43.34 -15.19
CA ASN A 81 -32.19 44.77 -15.43
C ASN A 81 -33.15 45.40 -14.39
N PRO A 82 -32.67 46.30 -13.52
CA PRO A 82 -33.49 46.88 -12.45
C PRO A 82 -34.63 47.77 -12.96
N PHE A 83 -34.60 48.17 -14.23
CA PHE A 83 -35.61 49.02 -14.85
C PHE A 83 -36.71 48.27 -15.59
N GLU A 84 -36.65 46.93 -15.68
CA GLU A 84 -37.71 46.14 -16.34
C GLU A 84 -39.10 46.30 -15.71
N LYS A 85 -39.17 46.70 -14.44
CA LYS A 85 -40.43 46.87 -13.70
C LYS A 85 -40.84 48.33 -13.49
N VAL A 86 -40.15 49.29 -14.09
CA VAL A 86 -40.48 50.70 -13.93
C VAL A 86 -41.49 51.11 -15.00
N LYS A 87 -42.70 51.48 -14.58
CA LYS A 87 -43.72 52.08 -15.46
C LYS A 87 -43.20 53.45 -15.92
N VAL A 88 -42.67 53.48 -17.14
CA VAL A 88 -42.08 54.68 -17.76
C VAL A 88 -43.12 55.75 -18.11
N ASN A 89 -44.41 55.41 -18.10
CA ASN A 89 -45.49 56.35 -18.40
C ASN A 89 -46.25 56.76 -17.12
N PRO A 90 -46.08 58.01 -16.64
CA PRO A 90 -46.80 58.54 -15.48
C PRO A 90 -48.23 58.99 -15.78
N PHE A 91 -48.72 58.90 -17.02
CA PHE A 91 -50.06 59.34 -17.44
C PHE A 91 -51.00 58.22 -17.88
N GLU A 92 -50.65 56.95 -17.60
CA GLU A 92 -51.58 55.80 -17.63
C GLU A 92 -52.11 55.47 -16.25
#